data_AF-A0AA35LTG0-F1
#
_entry.id   AF-A0AA35LTG0-F1
#
_cell.length_a   1.000
_cell.length_b   1.000
_cell.length_c   1.000
_cell.angle_alpha   90.00
_cell.angle_beta   90.00
_cell.angle_gamma   90.00
#
_symmetry.space_group_name_H-M   'P 1'
#
loop_
_entity.id
_entity.type
_entity.pdbx_description
1 polymer ?
#
loop_
_entity_poly.entity_id
_entity_poly.type
_entity_poly.pdbx_seq_one_letter_code
_entity_poly.pdbx_strand_id
1 'polypeptide(L)'
;MDLETYFDRYAKEQRFDLVGSVCGMEMKEAHTIVDKWLRAPKLRPGQPGSRQEFDMLVQSDHAGHERYVEWKSVGSSMLAMLMSMSVGG
;
A
#
# COMPACT_ATOMS: atom_id res chain seq x y z
N MET A 1 -3.47 -3.14 17.29
CA MET A 1 -2.79 -3.99 16.28
C MET A 1 -1.74 -3.13 15.62
N ASP A 2 -0.51 -3.62 15.51
CA ASP A 2 0.57 -2.88 14.84
C ASP A 2 0.53 -3.14 13.33
N LEU A 3 -0.32 -2.39 12.63
CA LEU A 3 -0.58 -2.57 11.20
C LEU A 3 0.66 -2.32 10.33
N GLU A 4 1.58 -1.45 10.76
CA GLU A 4 2.83 -1.19 10.04
C GLU A 4 3.73 -2.43 10.05
N THR A 5 3.97 -3.04 11.22
CA THR A 5 4.79 -4.25 11.31
C THR A 5 4.24 -5.41 10.45
N TYR A 6 2.91 -5.61 10.43
CA TYR A 6 2.32 -6.65 9.58
C TYR A 6 2.44 -6.32 8.09
N PHE A 7 2.26 -5.05 7.71
CA PHE A 7 2.44 -4.63 6.33
C PHE A 7 3.88 -4.77 5.87
N ASP A 8 4.86 -4.38 6.68
CA ASP A 8 6.28 -4.46 6.31
C ASP A 8 6.69 -5.91 6.03
N ARG A 9 6.20 -6.84 6.87
CA ARG A 9 6.37 -8.28 6.64
C ARG A 9 5.71 -8.71 5.33
N TYR A 10 4.46 -8.31 5.10
CA TYR A 10 3.73 -8.65 3.87
C TYR A 10 4.43 -8.11 2.61
N ALA A 11 4.82 -6.83 2.61
CA ALA A 11 5.52 -6.19 1.48
C ALA A 11 6.85 -6.89 1.17
N LYS A 12 7.56 -7.35 2.21
CA LYS A 12 8.78 -8.16 2.06
C LYS A 12 8.47 -9.55 1.48
N GLU A 13 7.47 -10.25 1.99
CA GLU A 13 7.07 -11.57 1.51
C GLU A 13 6.60 -11.52 0.04
N GLN A 14 5.85 -10.48 -0.32
CA GLN A 14 5.35 -10.25 -1.69
C GLN A 14 6.36 -9.54 -2.61
N ARG A 15 7.58 -9.29 -2.13
CA ARG A 15 8.69 -8.72 -2.91
C ARG A 15 8.32 -7.41 -3.62
N PHE A 16 7.73 -6.48 -2.89
CA PHE A 16 7.37 -5.16 -3.41
C PHE A 16 8.59 -4.38 -3.95
N ASP A 17 9.77 -4.63 -3.40
CA ASP A 17 11.07 -4.17 -3.92
C ASP A 17 11.29 -4.59 -5.38
N LEU A 18 11.07 -5.88 -5.67
CA LEU A 18 11.25 -6.45 -6.99
C LEU A 18 10.16 -5.96 -7.94
N VAL A 19 8.90 -5.95 -7.49
CA VAL A 19 7.77 -5.44 -8.28
C VAL A 19 8.03 -3.99 -8.70
N GLY A 20 8.47 -3.14 -7.76
CA GLY A 20 8.86 -1.77 -8.03
C GLY A 20 9.95 -1.70 -9.11
N SER A 21 11.06 -2.42 -8.92
CA SER A 21 12.17 -2.41 -9.87
C SER A 21 11.80 -2.90 -11.28
N VAL A 22 10.99 -3.96 -11.38
CA VAL A 22 10.48 -4.47 -12.66
C VAL A 22 9.63 -3.41 -13.36
N CYS A 23 8.75 -2.74 -12.62
CA CYS A 23 7.85 -1.71 -13.13
C CYS A 23 8.50 -0.32 -13.29
N GLY A 24 9.74 -0.12 -12.84
CA GLY A 24 10.37 1.21 -12.81
C GLY A 24 9.68 2.16 -11.84
N MET A 25 9.21 1.64 -10.72
CA MET A 25 8.47 2.33 -9.68
C MET A 25 9.14 2.16 -8.32
N GLU A 26 8.92 3.13 -7.43
CA GLU A 26 9.36 3.08 -6.03
C GLU A 26 8.16 3.39 -5.13
N MET A 27 8.00 2.61 -4.06
CA MET A 27 6.96 2.85 -3.06
C MET A 27 7.33 4.12 -2.28
N LYS A 28 6.39 5.04 -2.11
CA LYS A 28 6.59 6.24 -1.30
C LYS A 28 6.45 5.91 0.18
N GLU A 29 7.44 6.32 0.97
CA GLU A 29 7.39 6.20 2.43
C GLU A 29 6.27 7.06 3.03
N ALA A 30 6.18 8.32 2.59
CA ALA A 30 5.13 9.26 2.96
C ALA A 30 4.08 9.36 1.85
N HIS A 31 2.82 9.17 2.21
CA HIS A 31 1.71 9.34 1.29
C HIS A 31 1.33 10.81 1.16
N THR A 32 0.98 11.22 -0.06
CA THR A 32 0.58 12.59 -0.37
C THR A 32 -0.82 12.69 -0.97
N ILE A 33 -1.38 11.57 -1.46
CA ILE A 33 -2.72 11.55 -2.05
C ILE A 33 -3.78 11.22 -1.00
N VAL A 34 -3.59 10.12 -0.26
CA VAL A 34 -4.50 9.66 0.79
C VAL A 34 -3.75 8.95 1.92
N ASP A 35 -4.35 8.89 3.11
CA ASP A 35 -3.81 8.13 4.25
C ASP A 35 -3.53 6.66 3.87
N LYS A 36 -2.47 6.08 4.45
CA LYS A 36 -2.10 4.66 4.26
C LYS A 36 -3.24 3.71 4.65
N TRP A 37 -3.90 4.00 5.77
CA TRP A 37 -4.86 3.13 6.44
C TRP A 37 -6.25 3.74 6.43
N LEU A 38 -6.83 3.88 5.25
CA LEU A 38 -8.13 4.53 5.03
C LEU A 38 -9.27 3.94 5.88
N ARG A 39 -9.22 2.63 6.15
CA ARG A 39 -10.29 1.88 6.81
C ARG A 39 -9.92 1.43 8.23
N ALA A 40 -8.75 1.84 8.74
CA ALA A 40 -8.43 1.59 10.14
C ALA A 40 -9.27 2.51 11.04
N PRO A 41 -9.86 1.99 12.13
CA PRO A 41 -10.56 2.83 13.11
C PRO A 41 -9.63 3.94 13.62
N LYS A 42 -10.03 5.20 13.48
CA LYS A 42 -9.25 6.34 13.95
C LYS A 42 -9.54 6.64 15.43
N LEU A 43 -10.75 6.30 15.88
CA LEU A 43 -11.19 6.49 17.25
C LEU A 43 -10.87 5.26 18.11
N ARG A 44 -10.39 5.53 19.33
CA ARG A 44 -10.20 4.50 20.36
C ARG A 44 -11.55 4.14 21.00
N PRO A 45 -11.70 2.90 21.49
CA PRO A 45 -12.86 2.51 22.29
C PRO A 45 -13.12 3.50 23.43
N GLY A 46 -14.35 3.96 23.55
CA GLY A 46 -14.77 4.94 24.58
C GLY A 46 -14.70 6.40 24.17
N GLN A 47 -14.09 6.74 23.02
CA GLN A 47 -14.20 8.09 22.47
C GLN A 47 -15.61 8.33 21.89
N PRO A 48 -16.16 9.56 21.98
CA PRO A 48 -17.42 9.90 21.33
C PRO A 48 -17.39 9.55 19.83
N GLY A 49 -18.40 8.84 19.35
CA GLY A 49 -18.47 8.41 17.94
C GLY A 49 -17.69 7.13 17.58
N SER A 50 -16.86 6.58 18.49
CA SER A 50 -16.07 5.37 18.22
C SER A 50 -16.92 4.15 17.81
N ARG A 51 -18.11 4.01 18.42
CA ARG A 51 -19.04 2.94 18.05
C ARG A 51 -19.62 3.13 16.65
N GLN A 52 -19.99 4.35 16.31
CA GLN A 52 -20.55 4.67 14.99
C GLN A 52 -19.50 4.47 13.89
N GLU A 53 -18.24 4.88 14.11
CA GLU A 53 -17.13 4.61 13.19
C GLU A 53 -16.94 3.10 13.00
N PHE A 54 -16.90 2.34 14.09
CA PHE A 54 -16.77 0.89 14.03
C PHE A 54 -17.91 0.23 13.24
N ASP A 55 -19.16 0.58 13.54
CA ASP A 55 -20.33 0.00 12.86
C ASP A 55 -20.32 0.38 11.36
N MET A 56 -19.91 1.60 10.98
CA MET A 56 -19.75 2.01 9.58
C MET A 56 -18.65 1.22 8.86
N LEU A 57 -17.51 0.96 9.52
CA LEU A 57 -16.43 0.17 8.94
C LEU A 57 -16.88 -1.28 8.73
N VAL A 58 -17.56 -1.90 9.70
CA VAL A 58 -18.09 -3.27 9.57
C VAL A 58 -19.12 -3.38 8.44
N GLN A 59 -20.01 -2.40 8.30
CA GLN A 59 -21.02 -2.41 7.22
C GLN A 59 -20.44 -2.21 5.83
N SER A 60 -19.20 -1.75 5.71
CA SER A 60 -18.60 -1.43 4.43
C SER A 60 -18.05 -2.62 3.66
N ASP A 61 -18.15 -3.84 4.20
CA ASP A 61 -17.56 -5.07 3.65
C ASP A 61 -16.02 -5.02 3.50
N HIS A 62 -15.38 -4.08 4.22
CA HIS A 62 -13.94 -4.01 4.35
C HIS A 62 -13.53 -4.63 5.69
N ALA A 63 -12.39 -5.30 5.71
CA ALA A 63 -11.87 -5.96 6.90
C ALA A 63 -11.02 -5.02 7.78
N GLY A 64 -10.83 -3.76 7.37
CA GLY A 64 -10.20 -2.70 8.16
C GLY A 64 -8.67 -2.77 8.21
N HIS A 65 -8.08 -3.68 7.44
CA HIS A 65 -6.63 -3.86 7.30
C HIS A 65 -6.15 -3.69 5.86
N GLU A 66 -7.00 -3.13 5.00
CA GLU A 66 -6.62 -2.71 3.66
C GLU A 66 -5.69 -1.50 3.74
N ARG A 67 -4.56 -1.58 3.04
CA ARG A 67 -3.60 -0.48 2.93
C ARG A 67 -3.58 0.04 1.49
N TYR A 68 -3.70 1.35 1.34
CA TYR A 68 -3.32 2.01 0.10
C TYR A 68 -1.78 2.04 0.01
N VAL A 69 -1.22 1.94 -1.19
CA VAL A 69 0.24 2.05 -1.39
C VAL A 69 0.48 3.03 -2.53
N GLU A 70 1.13 4.15 -2.21
CA GLU A 70 1.45 5.16 -3.21
C GLU A 70 2.80 4.84 -3.87
N TRP A 71 2.83 4.84 -5.20
CA TRP A 71 4.03 4.58 -5.99
C TRP A 71 4.42 5.82 -6.80
N LYS A 72 5.72 6.06 -6.95
CA LYS A 72 6.27 7.06 -7.88
C LYS A 72 7.07 6.36 -8.99
N SER A 73 6.99 6.89 -10.20
CA SER A 73 7.86 6.44 -11.29
C SER A 73 9.28 6.92 -11.06
N VAL A 74 10.25 6.03 -11.30
CA VAL A 74 11.69 6.34 -11.25
C VAL A 74 12.36 6.22 -12.62
N GLY A 75 11.58 6.03 -13.70
CA GLY A 75 12.03 6.10 -15.10
C GLY A 75 12.92 4.95 -15.58
N SER A 76 13.39 4.08 -14.69
CA SER A 76 14.29 2.96 -14.99
C SER A 76 13.60 1.63 -14.67
N SER A 77 12.87 1.08 -15.65
CA SER A 77 12.17 -0.21 -15.54
C SER A 77 13.02 -1.35 -16.12
N MET A 78 13.23 -2.42 -15.34
CA MET A 78 13.90 -3.62 -15.87
C MET A 78 13.10 -4.25 -17.03
N LEU A 79 11.76 -4.21 -16.98
CA LEU A 79 10.92 -4.70 -18.07
C LEU A 79 11.18 -3.91 -19.35
N ALA A 80 11.23 -2.57 -19.26
CA ALA A 80 11.51 -1.72 -20.41
C ALA A 80 12.91 -2.00 -21.00
N MET A 81 13.93 -2.21 -20.17
CA MET A 81 15.28 -2.57 -20.62
C MET A 81 15.29 -3.92 -21.35
N LEU A 82 14.68 -4.96 -20.78
CA LEU A 82 14.62 -6.29 -21.38
C LEU A 82 13.91 -6.26 -22.75
N MET A 83 12.80 -5.51 -22.84
CA MET A 83 12.08 -5.33 -24.11
C MET A 83 12.93 -4.58 -25.15
N SER A 84 13.71 -3.58 -24.75
CA SER A 84 14.61 -2.87 -25.69
C SER A 84 15.76 -3.73 -26.21
N MET A 85 16.26 -4.68 -25.41
CA MET A 85 17.34 -5.60 -25.82
C MET A 85 16.83 -6.67 -26.81
N SER A 86 15.55 -7.05 -26.71
CA SER A 86 14.93 -8.03 -27.62
C SER A 86 14.68 -7.51 -29.04
N VAL A 87 14.65 -6.18 -29.24
CA VAL A 87 14.31 -5.57 -30.55
C VAL A 87 15.58 -5.18 -31.34
N GLY A 88 16.77 -5.29 -30.74
CA GLY A 88 18.04 -4.89 -31.34
C GLY A 88 18.89 -5.99 -31.98
N GLY A 89 18.29 -7.14 -32.35
CA GLY A 89 18.97 -8.29 -32.96
C GLY A 89 18.62 -8.51 -34.42
#